data_AF-A0A9P8NUK9-F1
#
_entry.id   AF-A0A9P8NUK9-F1
#
_cell.length_a   1.000
_cell.length_b   1.000
_cell.length_c   1.000
_cell.angle_alpha   90.00
_cell.angle_beta   90.00
_cell.angle_gamma   90.00
#
_symmetry.space_group_name_H-M   'P 1'
#
loop_
_entity.id
_entity.type
_entity.pdbx_description
1 polymer ?
#
loop_
_entity_poly.entity_id
_entity_poly.type
_entity_poly.pdbx_seq_one_letter_code
_entity_poly.pdbx_strand_id
1 'polypeptide(L)'
;MSSRLKYRRRRTGKDDTKPLCDQPQRDSPEYLKKLIAQLYGVQQESLPAFTSSSTLDNELHALVGLFLRQFVRGWYKNVAFDENGEFITEIVALIAHLTRDIQQRCLRIDWSQLLLDDLFVVLDKHMEALREAETRVGTKFSIQDENELIANYLCLNGHFAIQLDNPERERQYMQVLVKKLMQLMLPNEEAESNLSRMFAETIFGDLILRNVVENLTDNFMLWNMIKAVCEASSKRPKTKRPLFEQLSAGSRQMGHIVAYCTSVFSSKPAPQTLVTQYAVFPFINRLVHFSNRYPLAHVVVTTTATLLQKSKKFNHLCSNVLNNLIYNRLLTSETISSAVRALRHIMFPTDENFNTTPRYVPQTTQELEEIKLNAKIAMDNGPSHPYLDAESFIGSFEHKTINKSLMWNILDLLLTNIYPELRNM
;
A
#
# COMPACT_ATOMS: atom_id res chain seq x y z
N MET A 1 32.43 24.51 -74.68
CA MET A 1 31.48 25.43 -75.35
C MET A 1 30.06 24.93 -75.13
N SER A 2 29.23 25.78 -74.53
CA SER A 2 27.76 25.90 -74.66
C SER A 2 26.81 24.70 -74.45
N SER A 3 25.93 24.91 -73.46
CA SER A 3 24.47 24.67 -73.45
C SER A 3 23.88 23.29 -73.11
N ARG A 4 23.06 23.26 -72.03
CA ARG A 4 21.66 22.75 -72.04
C ARG A 4 20.89 23.08 -70.74
N LEU A 5 19.94 24.02 -70.90
CA LEU A 5 18.54 24.06 -70.44
C LEU A 5 18.08 23.47 -69.06
N LYS A 6 17.57 24.40 -68.23
CA LYS A 6 16.30 24.42 -67.46
C LYS A 6 15.77 23.13 -66.78
N TYR A 7 15.60 23.22 -65.46
CA TYR A 7 14.30 22.91 -64.83
C TYR A 7 14.09 23.77 -63.56
N ARG A 8 13.04 24.61 -63.57
CA ARG A 8 12.66 25.51 -62.47
C ARG A 8 11.57 24.83 -61.65
N ARG A 9 11.89 24.27 -60.47
CA ARG A 9 10.88 23.82 -59.49
C ARG A 9 10.52 24.98 -58.56
N ARG A 10 9.25 25.36 -58.56
CA ARG A 10 8.62 26.26 -57.57
C ARG A 10 8.71 25.61 -56.18
N ARG A 11 9.33 26.27 -55.21
CA ARG A 11 9.15 25.97 -53.77
C ARG A 11 8.01 26.86 -53.26
N THR A 12 6.83 26.28 -53.15
CA THR A 12 5.71 26.76 -52.34
C THR A 12 5.57 25.77 -51.19
N GLY A 13 5.68 26.25 -49.96
CA GLY A 13 5.55 25.38 -48.78
C GLY A 13 6.21 26.02 -47.58
N LYS A 14 5.38 26.71 -46.82
CA LYS A 14 5.65 27.38 -45.56
C LYS A 14 6.06 26.33 -44.52
N ASP A 15 7.33 26.32 -44.14
CA ASP A 15 7.85 25.44 -43.08
C ASP A 15 7.56 26.11 -41.73
N ASP A 16 6.31 26.03 -41.28
CA ASP A 16 5.89 26.39 -39.92
C ASP A 16 6.36 25.29 -38.95
N THR A 17 7.66 25.04 -38.85
CA THR A 17 8.24 24.32 -37.71
C THR A 17 8.44 25.32 -36.57
N LYS A 18 7.33 25.64 -35.89
CA LYS A 18 7.43 26.11 -34.51
C LYS A 18 8.23 25.04 -33.74
N PRO A 19 9.28 25.40 -33.00
CA PRO A 19 9.95 24.46 -32.13
C PRO A 19 8.91 23.88 -31.18
N LEU A 20 9.00 22.57 -30.94
CA LEU A 20 8.17 21.80 -30.02
C LEU A 20 8.26 22.49 -28.66
N CYS A 21 7.28 23.35 -28.37
CA CYS A 21 7.23 24.18 -27.17
C CYS A 21 7.29 23.25 -25.96
N ASP A 22 8.17 23.59 -25.02
CA ASP A 22 8.42 22.92 -23.74
C ASP A 22 7.10 22.50 -23.08
N GLN A 23 6.64 21.28 -23.36
CA GLN A 23 5.59 20.69 -22.55
C GLN A 23 6.25 20.33 -21.22
N PRO A 24 5.78 20.89 -20.10
CA PRO A 24 6.35 20.57 -18.81
C PRO A 24 6.35 19.05 -18.64
N GLN A 25 7.49 18.51 -18.18
CA GLN A 25 7.65 17.08 -17.92
C GLN A 25 6.44 16.60 -17.12
N ARG A 26 5.81 15.51 -17.58
CA ARG A 26 4.64 14.92 -16.91
C ARG A 26 4.97 14.74 -15.43
N ASP A 27 4.05 15.18 -14.56
CA ASP A 27 4.18 15.22 -13.10
C ASP A 27 5.12 16.31 -12.53
N SER A 28 5.61 17.25 -13.34
CA SER A 28 6.29 18.43 -12.81
C SER A 28 5.32 19.29 -11.98
N PRO A 29 5.80 20.01 -10.96
CA PRO A 29 4.93 20.86 -10.14
C PRO A 29 4.18 21.90 -10.97
N GLU A 30 4.77 22.40 -12.06
CA GLU A 30 4.14 23.33 -12.98
C GLU A 30 3.01 22.68 -13.79
N TYR A 31 3.23 21.45 -14.28
CA TYR A 31 2.20 20.66 -14.96
C TYR A 31 1.00 20.41 -14.04
N LEU A 32 1.25 19.97 -12.80
CA LEU A 32 0.21 19.71 -11.81
C LEU A 32 -0.61 20.96 -11.50
N LYS A 33 0.05 22.11 -11.28
CA LYS A 33 -0.65 23.38 -11.05
C LYS A 33 -1.56 23.75 -12.22
N LYS A 34 -1.08 23.58 -13.47
CA LYS A 34 -1.87 23.84 -14.68
C LYS A 34 -3.05 22.87 -14.81
N LEU A 35 -2.82 21.58 -14.55
CA LEU A 35 -3.86 20.56 -14.56
C LEU A 35 -4.93 20.85 -13.51
N ILE A 36 -4.54 21.16 -12.28
CA ILE A 36 -5.47 21.53 -11.19
C ILE A 36 -6.26 22.79 -11.57
N ALA A 37 -5.62 23.82 -12.11
CA ALA A 37 -6.32 25.03 -12.55
C ALA A 37 -7.36 24.73 -13.64
N GLN A 38 -7.04 23.85 -14.58
CA GLN A 38 -7.98 23.39 -15.60
C GLN A 38 -9.12 22.56 -15.01
N LEU A 39 -8.82 21.72 -14.01
CA LEU A 39 -9.81 20.85 -13.37
C LEU A 39 -10.78 21.67 -12.53
N TYR A 40 -10.33 22.56 -11.64
CA TYR A 40 -11.25 23.26 -10.73
C TYR A 40 -11.69 24.64 -11.23
N GLY A 41 -11.04 25.21 -12.24
CA GLY A 41 -11.32 26.58 -12.71
C GLY A 41 -10.75 27.66 -11.79
N VAL A 42 -10.01 27.28 -10.74
CA VAL A 42 -9.41 28.19 -9.76
C VAL A 42 -7.96 27.80 -9.51
N GLN A 43 -7.14 28.76 -9.09
CA GLN A 43 -5.75 28.50 -8.71
C GLN A 43 -5.68 27.63 -7.46
N GLN A 44 -4.65 26.79 -7.39
CA GLN A 44 -4.50 25.82 -6.31
C GLN A 44 -4.48 26.46 -4.91
N GLU A 45 -3.90 27.65 -4.77
CA GLU A 45 -3.78 28.36 -3.48
C GLU A 45 -5.12 28.71 -2.83
N SER A 46 -6.21 28.70 -3.62
CA SER A 46 -7.57 28.91 -3.12
C SER A 46 -8.28 27.64 -2.65
N LEU A 47 -7.74 26.46 -2.99
CA LEU A 47 -8.36 25.18 -2.65
C LEU A 47 -8.00 24.79 -1.21
N PRO A 48 -8.91 24.12 -0.48
CA PRO A 48 -8.62 23.67 0.87
C PRO A 48 -7.49 22.62 0.84
N ALA A 49 -6.49 22.78 1.70
CA ALA A 49 -5.42 21.78 1.84
C ALA A 49 -5.98 20.42 2.29
N PHE A 50 -5.63 19.32 1.63
CA PHE A 50 -6.06 17.98 2.06
C PHE A 50 -5.18 17.43 3.19
N THR A 51 -3.89 17.78 3.16
CA THR A 51 -2.91 17.30 4.12
C THR A 51 -1.98 18.43 4.56
N SER A 52 -1.03 18.13 5.44
CA SER A 52 0.02 19.08 5.82
C SER A 52 1.14 19.23 4.77
N SER A 53 1.10 18.48 3.66
CA SER A 53 2.16 18.46 2.65
C SER A 53 1.64 18.97 1.31
N SER A 54 2.18 20.10 0.86
CA SER A 54 1.78 20.70 -0.43
C SER A 54 2.09 19.81 -1.63
N THR A 55 3.19 19.03 -1.60
CA THR A 55 3.54 18.12 -2.70
C THR A 55 2.56 16.95 -2.81
N LEU A 56 2.09 16.44 -1.68
CA LEU A 56 1.05 15.41 -1.63
C LEU A 56 -0.30 15.98 -2.07
N ASP A 57 -0.65 17.18 -1.60
CA ASP A 57 -1.90 17.85 -1.95
C ASP A 57 -2.01 18.12 -3.45
N ASN A 58 -0.91 18.47 -4.13
CA ASN A 58 -0.91 18.61 -5.60
C ASN A 58 -1.37 17.31 -6.30
N GLU A 59 -0.79 16.17 -5.90
CA GLU A 59 -1.10 14.88 -6.52
C GLU A 59 -2.52 14.43 -6.17
N LEU A 60 -2.96 14.63 -4.92
CA LEU A 60 -4.32 14.32 -4.49
C LEU A 60 -5.36 15.20 -5.19
N HIS A 61 -5.14 16.50 -5.31
CA HIS A 61 -6.06 17.41 -6.00
C HIS A 61 -6.16 17.07 -7.48
N ALA A 62 -5.04 16.71 -8.13
CA ALA A 62 -5.04 16.25 -9.50
C ALA A 62 -5.87 14.95 -9.63
N LEU A 63 -5.63 13.95 -8.77
CA LEU A 63 -6.39 12.70 -8.79
C LEU A 63 -7.88 12.91 -8.56
N VAL A 64 -8.25 13.60 -7.48
CA VAL A 64 -9.65 13.90 -7.13
C VAL A 64 -10.34 14.70 -8.23
N GLY A 65 -9.65 15.69 -8.81
CA GLY A 65 -10.22 16.53 -9.86
C GLY A 65 -10.51 15.75 -11.14
N LEU A 66 -9.64 14.80 -11.48
CA LEU A 66 -9.85 13.87 -12.60
C LEU A 66 -11.09 12.99 -12.37
N PHE A 67 -11.28 12.49 -11.15
CA PHE A 67 -12.47 11.74 -10.76
C PHE A 67 -13.74 12.58 -10.88
N LEU A 68 -13.76 13.78 -10.30
CA LEU A 68 -14.91 14.68 -10.34
C LEU A 68 -15.26 15.07 -11.78
N ARG A 69 -14.25 15.31 -12.63
CA ARG A 69 -14.46 15.56 -14.05
C ARG A 69 -15.11 14.37 -14.75
N GLN A 70 -14.60 13.15 -14.54
CA GLN A 70 -15.06 11.96 -15.24
C GLN A 70 -16.45 11.50 -14.77
N PHE A 71 -16.67 11.47 -13.45
CA PHE A 71 -17.79 10.76 -12.85
C PHE A 71 -18.86 11.65 -12.24
N VAL A 72 -18.64 12.97 -12.13
CA VAL A 72 -19.62 13.90 -11.54
C VAL A 72 -20.07 14.94 -12.57
N ARG A 73 -19.12 15.69 -13.15
CA ARG A 73 -19.44 16.81 -14.05
C ARG A 73 -20.29 16.43 -15.26
N GLY A 74 -20.09 15.23 -15.80
CA GLY A 74 -20.79 14.76 -17.00
C GLY A 74 -22.31 14.67 -16.83
N TRP A 75 -22.80 14.25 -15.67
CA TRP A 75 -24.23 14.13 -15.41
C TRP A 75 -24.77 15.27 -14.55
N TYR A 76 -23.99 15.78 -13.58
CA TYR A 76 -24.49 16.79 -12.64
C TYR A 76 -24.86 18.10 -13.33
N LYS A 77 -24.08 18.53 -14.33
CA LYS A 77 -24.39 19.71 -15.16
C LYS A 77 -25.75 19.61 -15.86
N ASN A 78 -26.21 18.39 -16.17
CA ASN A 78 -27.48 18.16 -16.85
C ASN A 78 -28.66 18.05 -15.86
N VAL A 79 -28.38 17.80 -14.58
CA VAL A 79 -29.41 17.59 -13.54
C VAL A 79 -29.64 18.85 -12.72
N ALA A 80 -28.57 19.55 -12.35
CA ALA A 80 -28.62 20.78 -11.57
C ALA A 80 -28.06 21.94 -12.40
N PHE A 81 -28.79 23.06 -12.45
CA PHE A 81 -28.34 24.34 -13.02
C PHE A 81 -27.34 25.03 -12.07
N ASP A 82 -26.33 24.30 -11.62
CA ASP A 82 -25.25 24.81 -10.78
C ASP A 82 -24.20 25.49 -11.68
N GLU A 83 -24.44 26.75 -12.01
CA GLU A 83 -23.54 27.56 -12.83
C GLU A 83 -22.21 27.86 -12.12
N ASN A 84 -22.22 27.89 -10.78
CA ASN A 84 -21.08 28.25 -9.94
C ASN A 84 -20.20 27.04 -9.57
N GLY A 85 -20.70 25.81 -9.74
CA GLY A 85 -20.00 24.59 -9.34
C GLY A 85 -19.90 24.41 -7.83
N GLU A 86 -20.86 24.96 -7.08
CA GLU A 86 -20.90 24.92 -5.62
C GLU A 86 -20.87 23.49 -5.08
N PHE A 87 -21.52 22.55 -5.77
CA PHE A 87 -21.48 21.14 -5.37
C PHE A 87 -20.09 20.53 -5.46
N ILE A 88 -19.31 20.88 -6.49
CA ILE A 88 -17.93 20.41 -6.61
C ILE A 88 -17.06 21.00 -5.51
N THR A 89 -17.27 22.27 -5.14
CA THR A 89 -16.53 22.89 -4.03
C THR A 89 -16.86 22.24 -2.69
N GLU A 90 -18.12 21.87 -2.45
CA GLU A 90 -18.53 21.16 -1.22
C GLU A 90 -17.94 19.74 -1.15
N ILE A 91 -17.93 18.98 -2.26
CA ILE A 91 -17.25 17.67 -2.27
C ILE A 91 -15.76 17.82 -1.95
N VAL A 92 -15.09 18.81 -2.52
CA VAL A 92 -13.67 19.08 -2.26
C VAL A 92 -13.44 19.47 -0.80
N ALA A 93 -14.31 20.30 -0.23
CA ALA A 93 -14.27 20.68 1.18
C ALA A 93 -14.49 19.47 2.11
N LEU A 94 -15.44 18.59 1.78
CA LEU A 94 -15.69 17.35 2.50
C LEU A 94 -14.47 16.42 2.44
N ILE A 95 -13.89 16.20 1.25
CA ILE A 95 -12.66 15.40 1.10
C ILE A 95 -11.52 16.00 1.92
N ALA A 96 -11.37 17.33 1.93
CA ALA A 96 -10.38 18.01 2.77
C ALA A 96 -10.60 17.74 4.26
N HIS A 97 -11.84 17.79 4.74
CA HIS A 97 -12.18 17.43 6.11
C HIS A 97 -11.81 15.97 6.44
N LEU A 98 -12.24 15.03 5.59
CA LEU A 98 -11.99 13.59 5.78
C LEU A 98 -10.50 13.25 5.77
N THR A 99 -9.75 13.77 4.81
CA THR A 99 -8.30 13.52 4.66
C THR A 99 -7.51 14.09 5.83
N ARG A 100 -7.88 15.28 6.33
CA ARG A 100 -7.27 15.86 7.53
C ARG A 100 -7.58 15.03 8.78
N ASP A 101 -8.81 14.58 8.97
CA ASP A 101 -9.15 13.74 10.13
C ASP A 101 -8.37 12.42 10.11
N ILE A 102 -8.33 11.75 8.94
CA ILE A 102 -7.50 10.56 8.74
C ILE A 102 -6.03 10.85 9.04
N GLN A 103 -5.49 11.98 8.55
CA GLN A 103 -4.11 12.34 8.84
C GLN A 103 -3.88 12.52 10.35
N GLN A 104 -4.75 13.22 11.05
CA GLN A 104 -4.62 13.44 12.50
C GLN A 104 -4.68 12.13 13.28
N ARG A 105 -5.54 11.18 12.86
CA ARG A 105 -5.61 9.84 13.44
C ARG A 105 -4.34 9.04 13.15
N CYS A 106 -3.88 9.01 11.91
CA CYS A 106 -2.64 8.34 11.50
C CYS A 106 -1.39 8.86 12.22
N LEU A 107 -1.35 10.13 12.61
CA LEU A 107 -0.25 10.71 13.39
C LEU A 107 -0.17 10.17 14.83
N ARG A 108 -1.28 9.63 15.36
CA ARG A 108 -1.35 9.04 16.71
C ARG A 108 -0.97 7.56 16.76
N ILE A 109 -0.90 6.90 15.61
CA ILE A 109 -0.61 5.46 15.50
C ILE A 109 0.88 5.22 15.75
N ASP A 110 1.18 4.21 16.58
CA ASP A 110 2.54 3.65 16.66
C ASP A 110 2.77 2.71 15.46
N TRP A 111 3.24 3.29 14.35
CA TRP A 111 3.53 2.54 13.14
C TRP A 111 4.63 1.49 13.31
N SER A 112 5.51 1.63 14.31
CA SER A 112 6.52 0.63 14.62
C SER A 112 5.90 -0.63 15.18
N GLN A 113 5.00 -0.49 16.16
CA GLN A 113 4.21 -1.60 16.68
C GLN A 113 3.34 -2.22 15.57
N LEU A 114 2.58 -1.41 14.85
CA LEU A 114 1.61 -1.89 13.87
C LEU A 114 2.26 -2.66 12.71
N LEU A 115 3.33 -2.11 12.11
CA LEU A 115 3.93 -2.68 10.90
C LEU A 115 4.98 -3.75 11.19
N LEU A 116 5.64 -3.73 12.35
CA LEU A 116 6.74 -4.65 12.66
C LEU A 116 6.39 -5.70 13.72
N ASP A 117 5.32 -5.50 14.49
CA ASP A 117 4.85 -6.49 15.47
C ASP A 117 3.46 -7.02 15.07
N ASP A 118 2.40 -6.22 15.22
CA ASP A 118 1.01 -6.69 15.10
C ASP A 118 0.71 -7.34 13.72
N LEU A 119 1.16 -6.71 12.63
CA LEU A 119 1.00 -7.25 11.28
C LEU A 119 1.67 -8.63 11.14
N PHE A 120 2.87 -8.78 11.69
CA PHE A 120 3.62 -10.04 11.61
C PHE A 120 3.04 -11.09 12.54
N VAL A 121 2.38 -10.73 13.64
CA VAL A 121 1.58 -11.68 14.44
C VAL A 121 0.42 -12.24 13.63
N VAL A 122 -0.30 -11.39 12.89
CA VAL A 122 -1.41 -11.82 12.03
C VAL A 122 -0.92 -12.73 10.90
N LEU A 123 0.16 -12.34 10.22
CA LEU A 123 0.78 -13.14 9.16
C LEU A 123 1.28 -14.49 9.70
N ASP A 124 1.91 -14.50 10.86
CA ASP A 124 2.44 -15.73 11.45
C ASP A 124 1.34 -16.72 11.80
N LYS A 125 0.27 -16.26 12.45
CA LYS A 125 -0.90 -17.08 12.76
C LYS A 125 -1.54 -17.65 11.49
N HIS A 126 -1.62 -16.86 10.43
CA HIS A 126 -2.12 -17.32 9.14
C HIS A 126 -1.25 -18.44 8.57
N MET A 127 0.07 -18.27 8.54
CA MET A 127 1.01 -19.28 8.03
C MET A 127 0.99 -20.56 8.88
N GLU A 128 0.94 -20.44 10.20
CA GLU A 128 0.88 -21.57 11.12
C GLU A 128 -0.44 -22.34 10.98
N ALA A 129 -1.57 -21.63 10.95
CA ALA A 129 -2.88 -22.24 10.76
C ALA A 129 -3.02 -22.93 9.41
N LEU A 130 -2.41 -22.39 8.35
CA LEU A 130 -2.41 -23.03 7.04
C LEU A 130 -1.60 -24.33 7.05
N ARG A 131 -0.38 -24.31 7.59
CA ARG A 131 0.44 -25.52 7.73
C ARG A 131 -0.28 -26.59 8.55
N GLU A 132 -0.86 -26.21 9.67
CA GLU A 132 -1.65 -27.13 10.51
C GLU A 132 -2.86 -27.67 9.73
N ALA A 133 -3.57 -26.83 8.98
CA ALA A 133 -4.69 -27.26 8.15
C ALA A 133 -4.25 -28.27 7.08
N GLU A 134 -3.12 -28.05 6.41
CA GLU A 134 -2.53 -28.98 5.43
C GLU A 134 -2.22 -30.34 6.07
N THR A 135 -1.68 -30.37 7.29
CA THR A 135 -1.40 -31.64 7.99
C THR A 135 -2.66 -32.42 8.39
N ARG A 136 -3.81 -31.75 8.54
CA ARG A 136 -5.08 -32.38 8.90
C ARG A 136 -5.80 -32.99 7.71
N VAL A 137 -5.59 -32.47 6.50
CA VAL A 137 -6.23 -32.99 5.27
C VAL A 137 -5.98 -34.49 5.12
N GLY A 138 -7.04 -35.26 4.84
CA GLY A 138 -6.96 -36.72 4.70
C GLY A 138 -6.74 -37.50 6.01
N THR A 139 -6.71 -36.82 7.17
CA THR A 139 -6.66 -37.47 8.48
C THR A 139 -8.06 -37.58 9.11
N LYS A 140 -8.20 -38.35 10.20
CA LYS A 140 -9.45 -38.44 10.97
C LYS A 140 -9.87 -37.12 11.63
N PHE A 141 -8.96 -36.15 11.73
CA PHE A 141 -9.21 -34.83 12.31
C PHE A 141 -9.58 -33.80 11.24
N SER A 142 -9.63 -34.18 9.95
CA SER A 142 -10.08 -33.31 8.87
C SER A 142 -11.58 -33.05 9.00
N ILE A 143 -11.98 -31.80 8.79
CA ILE A 143 -13.38 -31.43 8.64
C ILE A 143 -13.87 -31.97 7.29
N GLN A 144 -14.95 -32.76 7.32
CA GLN A 144 -15.57 -33.30 6.12
C GLN A 144 -16.33 -32.20 5.39
N ASP A 145 -15.67 -31.58 4.42
CA ASP A 145 -16.21 -30.56 3.53
C ASP A 145 -15.62 -30.79 2.12
N GLU A 146 -16.25 -30.22 1.08
CA GLU A 146 -15.73 -30.30 -0.30
C GLU A 146 -14.30 -29.74 -0.41
N ASN A 147 -13.98 -28.71 0.39
CA ASN A 147 -12.65 -28.12 0.46
C ASN A 147 -12.05 -28.30 1.86
N GLU A 148 -11.64 -29.53 2.20
CA GLU A 148 -11.07 -29.91 3.50
C GLU A 148 -10.02 -28.90 4.02
N LEU A 149 -9.09 -28.47 3.16
CA LEU A 149 -8.05 -27.50 3.53
C LEU A 149 -8.63 -26.16 3.99
N ILE A 150 -9.60 -25.62 3.25
CA ILE A 150 -10.20 -24.32 3.55
C ILE A 150 -11.04 -24.44 4.83
N ALA A 151 -11.83 -25.51 4.97
CA ALA A 151 -12.64 -25.75 6.15
C ALA A 151 -11.75 -25.89 7.41
N ASN A 152 -10.68 -26.67 7.32
CA ASN A 152 -9.69 -26.83 8.40
C ASN A 152 -9.02 -25.49 8.75
N TYR A 153 -8.62 -24.69 7.75
CA TYR A 153 -8.05 -23.36 7.98
C TYR A 153 -9.03 -22.43 8.68
N LEU A 154 -10.27 -22.34 8.20
CA LEU A 154 -11.27 -21.43 8.76
C LEU A 154 -11.64 -21.80 10.20
N CYS A 155 -11.60 -23.08 10.55
CA CYS A 155 -11.76 -23.54 11.93
C CYS A 155 -10.61 -23.08 12.85
N LEU A 156 -9.39 -22.99 12.31
CA LEU A 156 -8.18 -22.62 13.06
C LEU A 156 -7.95 -21.11 13.17
N ASN A 157 -8.11 -20.39 12.06
CA ASN A 157 -7.79 -18.96 11.94
C ASN A 157 -8.71 -18.24 10.94
N GLY A 158 -9.96 -18.69 10.84
CA GLY A 158 -10.99 -18.04 10.04
C GLY A 158 -11.44 -16.72 10.67
N HIS A 159 -11.49 -15.68 9.84
CA HIS A 159 -12.14 -14.44 10.20
C HIS A 159 -13.65 -14.68 10.30
N PHE A 160 -14.30 -14.15 11.34
CA PHE A 160 -15.71 -14.44 11.63
C PHE A 160 -16.68 -14.05 10.49
N ALA A 161 -16.29 -13.08 9.65
CA ALA A 161 -17.05 -12.67 8.47
C ALA A 161 -17.02 -13.69 7.33
N ILE A 162 -16.04 -14.60 7.30
CA ILE A 162 -15.87 -15.61 6.27
C ILE A 162 -16.44 -16.94 6.76
N GLN A 163 -17.48 -17.42 6.09
CA GLN A 163 -18.06 -18.74 6.31
C GLN A 163 -18.38 -19.41 4.98
N LEU A 164 -18.12 -20.71 4.90
CA LEU A 164 -18.43 -21.51 3.70
C LEU A 164 -19.95 -21.63 3.49
N ASP A 165 -20.69 -21.89 4.57
CA ASP A 165 -22.14 -22.12 4.51
C ASP A 165 -22.97 -20.86 4.25
N ASN A 166 -22.40 -19.67 4.51
CA ASN A 166 -23.15 -18.41 4.47
C ASN A 166 -22.32 -17.25 3.89
N PRO A 167 -22.28 -17.11 2.55
CA PRO A 167 -21.56 -16.02 1.89
C PRO A 167 -22.18 -14.63 2.15
N GLU A 168 -23.46 -14.55 2.56
CA GLU A 168 -24.10 -13.27 2.92
C GLU A 168 -23.48 -12.66 4.19
N ARG A 169 -22.84 -13.48 5.05
CA ARG A 169 -22.21 -12.98 6.28
C ARG A 169 -21.09 -11.97 6.00
N GLU A 170 -20.27 -12.22 4.97
CA GLU A 170 -19.21 -11.28 4.59
C GLU A 170 -19.81 -9.92 4.21
N ARG A 171 -20.90 -9.94 3.45
CA ARG A 171 -21.62 -8.73 3.03
C ARG A 171 -22.23 -8.00 4.22
N GLN A 172 -22.87 -8.72 5.14
CA GLN A 172 -23.45 -8.14 6.35
C GLN A 172 -22.39 -7.50 7.24
N TYR A 173 -21.25 -8.18 7.43
CA TYR A 173 -20.12 -7.63 8.16
C TYR A 173 -19.65 -6.31 7.55
N MET A 174 -19.42 -6.31 6.24
CA MET A 174 -18.99 -5.12 5.50
C MET A 174 -19.99 -3.96 5.64
N GLN A 175 -21.30 -4.23 5.53
CA GLN A 175 -22.33 -3.21 5.70
C GLN A 175 -22.30 -2.57 7.09
N VAL A 176 -22.17 -3.39 8.14
CA VAL A 176 -22.07 -2.90 9.53
C VAL A 176 -20.79 -2.08 9.71
N LEU A 177 -19.65 -2.58 9.23
CA LEU A 177 -18.36 -1.90 9.31
C LEU A 177 -18.41 -0.54 8.62
N VAL A 178 -18.91 -0.47 7.40
CA VAL A 178 -19.00 0.78 6.61
C VAL A 178 -19.94 1.77 7.28
N LYS A 179 -21.12 1.32 7.74
CA LYS A 179 -22.05 2.18 8.48
C LYS A 179 -21.38 2.83 9.70
N LYS A 180 -20.55 2.07 10.43
CA LYS A 180 -19.80 2.58 11.58
C LYS A 180 -18.67 3.52 11.18
N LEU A 181 -17.92 3.18 10.14
CA LEU A 181 -16.90 4.08 9.60
C LEU A 181 -17.50 5.41 9.14
N MET A 182 -18.65 5.39 8.45
CA MET A 182 -19.32 6.62 8.00
C MET A 182 -19.78 7.48 9.19
N GLN A 183 -20.24 6.86 10.29
CA GLN A 183 -20.57 7.58 11.53
C GLN A 183 -19.37 8.28 12.18
N LEU A 184 -18.15 7.74 12.00
CA LEU A 184 -16.93 8.29 12.58
C LEU A 184 -16.22 9.28 11.65
N MET A 185 -16.36 9.09 10.33
CA MET A 185 -15.68 9.88 9.32
C MET A 185 -16.45 11.13 8.91
N LEU A 186 -17.76 11.03 8.72
CA LEU A 186 -18.55 12.13 8.21
C LEU A 186 -18.69 13.26 9.26
N PRO A 187 -18.62 14.53 8.85
CA PRO A 187 -19.01 15.66 9.70
C PRO A 187 -20.44 15.50 10.21
N ASN A 188 -20.75 16.11 11.35
CA ASN A 188 -22.06 15.98 11.98
C ASN A 188 -23.20 16.41 11.05
N GLU A 189 -23.00 17.49 10.28
CA GLU A 189 -23.98 18.02 9.35
C GLU A 189 -24.35 16.98 8.26
N GLU A 190 -23.34 16.26 7.75
CA GLU A 190 -23.52 15.24 6.73
C GLU A 190 -24.00 13.90 7.30
N ALA A 191 -23.60 13.57 8.52
CA ALA A 191 -24.01 12.35 9.21
C ALA A 191 -25.50 12.36 9.59
N GLU A 192 -26.08 13.55 9.85
CA GLU A 192 -27.52 13.73 10.10
C GLU A 192 -28.36 13.57 8.84
N SER A 193 -27.81 13.90 7.67
CA SER A 193 -28.49 13.75 6.38
C SER A 193 -28.61 12.28 5.98
N ASN A 194 -29.84 11.76 5.95
CA ASN A 194 -30.11 10.39 5.50
C ASN A 194 -29.60 10.11 4.08
N LEU A 195 -29.71 11.09 3.18
CA LEU A 195 -29.27 10.94 1.80
C LEU A 195 -27.73 10.84 1.73
N SER A 196 -27.03 11.77 2.38
CA SER A 196 -25.56 11.82 2.40
C SER A 196 -24.99 10.55 3.01
N ARG A 197 -25.53 10.11 4.15
CA ARG A 197 -25.15 8.86 4.80
C ARG A 197 -25.37 7.64 3.91
N MET A 198 -26.56 7.45 3.33
CA MET A 198 -26.83 6.29 2.47
C MET A 198 -25.94 6.29 1.22
N PHE A 199 -25.69 7.47 0.64
CA PHE A 199 -24.81 7.62 -0.50
C PHE A 199 -23.37 7.25 -0.16
N ALA A 200 -22.84 7.78 0.95
CA ALA A 200 -21.50 7.47 1.43
C ALA A 200 -21.35 5.98 1.79
N GLU A 201 -22.33 5.40 2.50
CA GLU A 201 -22.35 3.97 2.84
C GLU A 201 -22.31 3.08 1.57
N THR A 202 -23.08 3.44 0.55
CA THR A 202 -23.13 2.68 -0.71
C THR A 202 -21.80 2.79 -1.47
N ILE A 203 -21.23 3.99 -1.58
CA ILE A 203 -19.94 4.20 -2.25
C ILE A 203 -18.82 3.47 -1.51
N PHE A 204 -18.67 3.71 -0.21
CA PHE A 204 -17.58 3.11 0.55
C PHE A 204 -17.72 1.59 0.65
N GLY A 205 -18.94 1.07 0.81
CA GLY A 205 -19.17 -0.37 0.91
C GLY A 205 -19.10 -1.08 -0.44
N ASP A 206 -20.02 -0.77 -1.35
CA ASP A 206 -20.20 -1.55 -2.57
C ASP A 206 -19.17 -1.22 -3.65
N LEU A 207 -18.73 0.04 -3.74
CA LEU A 207 -17.81 0.48 -4.79
C LEU A 207 -16.34 0.40 -4.35
N ILE A 208 -16.02 0.75 -3.10
CA ILE A 208 -14.63 0.81 -2.66
C ILE A 208 -14.24 -0.47 -1.93
N LEU A 209 -14.77 -0.71 -0.74
CA LEU A 209 -14.31 -1.77 0.16
C LEU A 209 -14.49 -3.16 -0.44
N ARG A 210 -15.66 -3.44 -1.02
CA ARG A 210 -15.92 -4.71 -1.70
C ARG A 210 -14.91 -4.97 -2.81
N ASN A 211 -14.68 -3.99 -3.68
CA ASN A 211 -13.73 -4.12 -4.79
C ASN A 211 -12.30 -4.29 -4.29
N VAL A 212 -11.89 -3.57 -3.26
CA VAL A 212 -10.56 -3.70 -2.65
C VAL A 212 -10.36 -5.12 -2.11
N VAL A 213 -11.31 -5.65 -1.32
CA VAL A 213 -11.22 -7.00 -0.75
C VAL A 213 -11.24 -8.05 -1.86
N GLU A 214 -12.18 -7.98 -2.80
CA GLU A 214 -12.27 -8.95 -3.90
C GLU A 214 -11.03 -8.98 -4.78
N ASN A 215 -10.42 -7.82 -5.01
CA ASN A 215 -9.28 -7.71 -5.92
C ASN A 215 -7.95 -8.08 -5.25
N LEU A 216 -7.72 -7.61 -4.01
CA LEU A 216 -6.46 -7.86 -3.31
C LEU A 216 -6.33 -9.29 -2.79
N THR A 217 -7.43 -10.03 -2.69
CA THR A 217 -7.45 -11.42 -2.18
C THR A 217 -7.21 -12.46 -3.28
N ASP A 218 -7.21 -12.03 -4.54
CA ASP A 218 -6.81 -12.90 -5.64
C ASP A 218 -5.33 -13.26 -5.52
N ASN A 219 -5.04 -14.57 -5.61
CA ASN A 219 -3.71 -15.15 -5.47
C ASN A 219 -2.64 -14.46 -6.33
N PHE A 220 -2.90 -14.27 -7.63
CA PHE A 220 -1.99 -13.59 -8.55
C PHE A 220 -1.69 -12.14 -8.18
N MET A 221 -2.64 -11.43 -7.53
CA MET A 221 -2.39 -10.08 -7.05
C MET A 221 -1.46 -10.05 -5.86
N LEU A 222 -1.64 -10.98 -4.91
CA LEU A 222 -0.74 -11.11 -3.76
C LEU A 222 0.67 -11.45 -4.21
N TRP A 223 0.83 -12.38 -5.15
CA TRP A 223 2.13 -12.72 -5.72
C TRP A 223 2.78 -11.53 -6.45
N ASN A 224 2.01 -10.76 -7.22
CA ASN A 224 2.52 -9.54 -7.87
C ASN A 224 2.93 -8.46 -6.85
N MET A 225 2.18 -8.31 -5.76
CA MET A 225 2.55 -7.39 -4.67
C MET A 225 3.85 -7.84 -4.00
N ILE A 226 4.00 -9.14 -3.69
CA ILE A 226 5.23 -9.71 -3.14
C ILE A 226 6.42 -9.47 -4.09
N LYS A 227 6.24 -9.73 -5.39
CA LYS A 227 7.24 -9.46 -6.44
C LYS A 227 7.67 -7.99 -6.41
N ALA A 228 6.72 -7.07 -6.44
CA ALA A 228 6.99 -5.63 -6.44
C ALA A 228 7.78 -5.18 -5.20
N VAL A 229 7.43 -5.72 -4.02
CA VAL A 229 8.16 -5.44 -2.77
C VAL A 229 9.59 -5.97 -2.84
N CYS A 230 9.79 -7.18 -3.37
CA CYS A 230 11.13 -7.79 -3.51
C CYS A 230 12.01 -6.99 -4.49
N GLU A 231 11.46 -6.59 -5.63
CA GLU A 231 12.16 -5.77 -6.62
C GLU A 231 12.51 -4.38 -6.08
N ALA A 232 11.58 -3.74 -5.36
CA ALA A 232 11.84 -2.45 -4.71
C ALA A 232 12.96 -2.55 -3.66
N SER A 233 13.04 -3.67 -2.94
CA SER A 233 14.13 -3.95 -2.00
C SER A 233 15.48 -4.19 -2.70
N SER A 234 15.45 -4.79 -3.90
CA SER A 234 16.63 -5.18 -4.68
C SER A 234 17.26 -4.05 -5.52
N LYS A 235 16.49 -3.01 -5.90
CA LYS A 235 16.93 -1.84 -6.70
C LYS A 235 18.02 -0.94 -6.08
N ARG A 236 18.79 -1.43 -5.10
CA ARG A 236 19.98 -0.72 -4.60
C ARG A 236 21.09 -0.75 -5.66
N PRO A 237 21.77 0.38 -5.92
CA PRO A 237 22.92 0.39 -6.82
C PRO A 237 24.03 -0.48 -6.21
N LYS A 238 24.32 -1.62 -6.84
CA LYS A 238 25.48 -2.47 -6.51
C LYS A 238 26.75 -1.75 -6.98
N THR A 239 27.22 -0.75 -6.24
CA THR A 239 28.61 -0.28 -6.39
C THR A 239 29.50 -1.35 -5.76
N LYS A 240 30.10 -2.22 -6.58
CA LYS A 240 31.13 -3.16 -6.11
C LYS A 240 32.33 -2.32 -5.64
N ARG A 241 32.45 -2.08 -4.33
CA ARG A 241 33.63 -1.43 -3.74
C ARG A 241 34.64 -2.47 -3.26
N PRO A 242 35.95 -2.26 -3.48
CA PRO A 242 37.01 -3.19 -3.08
C PRO A 242 37.07 -3.38 -1.56
N LEU A 243 37.54 -4.56 -1.13
CA LEU A 243 37.50 -5.03 0.28
C LEU A 243 38.13 -4.05 1.29
N PHE A 244 39.17 -3.31 0.89
CA PHE A 244 39.88 -2.37 1.77
C PHE A 244 39.09 -1.06 2.02
N GLU A 245 38.21 -0.67 1.09
CA GLU A 245 37.24 0.41 1.30
C GLU A 245 36.07 -0.01 2.20
N GLN A 246 35.74 -1.30 2.30
CA GLN A 246 34.68 -1.80 3.17
C GLN A 246 35.07 -1.74 4.67
N LEU A 247 36.35 -2.00 4.98
CA LEU A 247 36.88 -1.93 6.35
C LEU A 247 37.01 -0.48 6.85
N SER A 248 37.47 0.44 6.00
CA SER A 248 37.57 1.88 6.35
C SER A 248 36.22 2.61 6.26
N ALA A 249 35.28 2.10 5.45
CA ALA A 249 33.89 2.50 5.53
C ALA A 249 33.28 2.13 6.88
N GLY A 250 33.62 0.98 7.49
CA GLY A 250 33.04 0.54 8.77
C GLY A 250 33.11 1.58 9.90
N SER A 251 34.20 2.34 10.02
CA SER A 251 34.32 3.40 11.03
C SER A 251 33.52 4.67 10.69
N ARG A 252 33.46 5.04 9.40
CA ARG A 252 32.61 6.14 8.90
C ARG A 252 31.12 5.76 8.93
N GLN A 253 30.80 4.49 8.71
CA GLN A 253 29.47 3.91 8.77
C GLN A 253 29.02 3.82 10.23
N MET A 254 29.91 3.51 11.17
CA MET A 254 29.63 3.70 12.60
C MET A 254 29.35 5.17 12.93
N GLY A 255 30.11 6.12 12.39
CA GLY A 255 29.82 7.55 12.53
C GLY A 255 28.46 7.96 11.97
N HIS A 256 28.08 7.45 10.78
CA HIS A 256 26.76 7.66 10.19
C HIS A 256 25.64 6.93 10.93
N ILE A 257 25.87 5.72 11.46
CA ILE A 257 24.90 4.98 12.27
C ILE A 257 24.72 5.72 13.59
N VAL A 258 25.79 6.16 14.25
CA VAL A 258 25.73 6.97 15.45
C VAL A 258 25.00 8.29 15.16
N ALA A 259 25.33 9.00 14.07
CA ALA A 259 24.60 10.20 13.65
C ALA A 259 23.13 9.94 13.31
N TYR A 260 22.81 8.82 12.65
CA TYR A 260 21.45 8.36 12.32
C TYR A 260 20.66 7.94 13.55
N CYS A 261 21.34 7.50 14.60
CA CYS A 261 20.78 7.13 15.89
C CYS A 261 20.65 8.32 16.85
N THR A 262 21.47 9.36 16.69
CA THR A 262 21.45 10.59 17.50
C THR A 262 20.63 11.71 16.89
N SER A 263 20.26 11.65 15.60
CA SER A 263 19.63 12.77 14.89
C SER A 263 18.15 12.97 15.15
N VAL A 264 17.50 12.15 15.98
CA VAL A 264 16.06 12.31 16.23
C VAL A 264 15.79 12.18 17.73
N PHE A 265 15.85 13.31 18.44
CA PHE A 265 14.97 13.54 19.58
C PHE A 265 13.54 13.59 19.02
N SER A 266 12.95 12.42 18.77
CA SER A 266 11.58 12.32 18.29
C SER A 266 10.67 12.57 19.48
N SER A 267 9.81 13.58 19.39
CA SER A 267 8.69 13.83 20.30
C SER A 267 7.60 12.73 20.23
N LYS A 268 7.89 11.61 19.56
CA LYS A 268 6.96 10.50 19.35
C LYS A 268 7.04 9.51 20.53
N PRO A 269 5.92 8.85 20.87
CA PRO A 269 5.87 7.95 22.01
C PRO A 269 6.96 6.88 21.90
N ALA A 270 7.64 6.61 23.01
CA ALA A 270 8.57 5.50 23.09
C ALA A 270 7.79 4.19 22.82
N PRO A 271 8.35 3.26 22.03
CA PRO A 271 7.67 2.01 21.71
C PRO A 271 7.35 1.25 23.01
N GLN A 272 6.13 0.72 23.10
CA GLN A 272 5.64 0.00 24.29
C GLN A 272 6.37 -1.35 24.47
N THR A 273 6.76 -1.96 23.36
CA THR A 273 7.42 -3.26 23.25
C THR A 273 8.91 -3.07 22.96
N LEU A 274 9.73 -3.96 23.53
CA LEU A 274 11.17 -3.99 23.22
C LEU A 274 11.33 -4.37 21.75
N VAL A 275 12.05 -3.55 20.98
CA VAL A 275 12.22 -3.74 19.53
C VAL A 275 12.57 -5.17 19.13
N THR A 276 13.49 -5.79 19.84
CA THR A 276 13.97 -7.15 19.54
C THR A 276 12.95 -8.26 19.85
N GLN A 277 11.81 -7.92 20.46
CA GLN A 277 10.67 -8.80 20.69
C GLN A 277 9.60 -8.66 19.60
N TYR A 278 9.74 -7.73 18.66
CA TYR A 278 8.80 -7.58 17.56
C TYR A 278 8.69 -8.87 16.75
N ALA A 279 7.46 -9.27 16.41
CA ALA A 279 7.12 -10.50 15.73
C ALA A 279 7.75 -10.62 14.33
N VAL A 280 8.18 -9.52 13.70
CA VAL A 280 8.96 -9.55 12.46
C VAL A 280 10.23 -10.41 12.59
N PHE A 281 10.91 -10.38 13.75
CA PHE A 281 12.15 -11.13 13.94
C PHE A 281 11.95 -12.65 13.99
N PRO A 282 11.07 -13.21 14.85
CA PRO A 282 10.76 -14.63 14.82
C PRO A 282 10.09 -15.06 13.51
N PHE A 283 9.28 -14.20 12.88
CA PHE A 283 8.70 -14.47 11.56
C PHE A 283 9.78 -14.65 10.48
N ILE A 284 10.73 -13.72 10.37
CA ILE A 284 11.86 -13.84 9.44
C ILE A 284 12.71 -15.07 9.79
N ASN A 285 12.95 -15.34 11.08
CA ASN A 285 13.70 -16.52 11.51
C ASN A 285 13.03 -17.83 11.03
N ARG A 286 11.69 -17.92 11.11
CA ARG A 286 10.91 -19.06 10.57
C ARG A 286 10.98 -19.12 9.04
N LEU A 287 10.83 -18.00 8.36
CA LEU A 287 10.89 -17.92 6.90
C LEU A 287 12.25 -18.34 6.32
N VAL A 288 13.32 -18.07 7.07
CA VAL A 288 14.71 -18.37 6.69
C VAL A 288 15.20 -19.71 7.30
N HIS A 289 14.38 -20.35 8.16
CA HIS A 289 14.75 -21.52 8.95
C HIS A 289 16.10 -21.39 9.67
N PHE A 290 16.46 -20.17 10.10
CA PHE A 290 17.79 -19.89 10.65
C PHE A 290 18.06 -20.68 11.94
N SER A 291 17.04 -20.83 12.80
CA SER A 291 17.10 -21.68 14.00
C SER A 291 17.43 -23.15 13.69
N ASN A 292 16.91 -23.67 12.58
CA ASN A 292 17.06 -25.09 12.21
C ASN A 292 18.39 -25.33 11.50
N ARG A 293 18.82 -24.40 10.65
CA ARG A 293 20.07 -24.50 9.88
C ARG A 293 21.31 -24.20 10.72
N TYR A 294 21.23 -23.20 11.61
CA TYR A 294 22.34 -22.74 12.43
C TYR A 294 21.93 -22.63 13.92
N PRO A 295 21.64 -23.75 14.59
CA PRO A 295 21.10 -23.73 15.96
C PRO A 295 22.05 -23.03 16.96
N LEU A 296 23.37 -23.26 16.84
CA LEU A 296 24.36 -22.58 17.68
C LEU A 296 24.38 -21.07 17.44
N ALA A 297 24.37 -20.65 16.17
CA ALA A 297 24.36 -19.22 15.83
C ALA A 297 23.07 -18.55 16.30
N HIS A 298 21.93 -19.23 16.17
CA HIS A 298 20.65 -18.76 16.69
C HIS A 298 20.67 -18.57 18.20
N VAL A 299 21.22 -19.53 18.96
CA VAL A 299 21.39 -19.38 20.42
C VAL A 299 22.31 -18.21 20.75
N VAL A 300 23.42 -18.05 20.03
CA VAL A 300 24.32 -16.90 20.23
C VAL A 300 23.61 -15.58 19.93
N VAL A 301 22.92 -15.46 18.80
CA VAL A 301 22.20 -14.23 18.40
C VAL A 301 21.08 -13.90 19.39
N THR A 302 20.28 -14.87 19.80
CA THR A 302 19.19 -14.65 20.77
C THR A 302 19.71 -14.34 22.17
N THR A 303 20.76 -15.02 22.63
CA THR A 303 21.39 -14.76 23.94
C THR A 303 22.07 -13.39 23.97
N THR A 304 22.79 -13.02 22.90
CA THR A 304 23.39 -11.69 22.78
C THR A 304 22.35 -10.59 22.67
N ALA A 305 21.28 -10.80 21.90
CA ALA A 305 20.16 -9.87 21.80
C ALA A 305 19.49 -9.65 23.17
N THR A 306 19.18 -10.72 23.91
CA THR A 306 18.58 -10.63 25.26
C THR A 306 19.50 -10.00 26.30
N LEU A 307 20.82 -10.19 26.18
CA LEU A 307 21.80 -9.50 27.02
C LEU A 307 21.85 -8.00 26.70
N LEU A 308 21.90 -7.64 25.41
CA LEU A 308 21.93 -6.26 24.94
C LEU A 308 20.64 -5.50 25.25
N GLN A 309 19.48 -6.18 25.27
CA GLN A 309 18.18 -5.63 25.67
C GLN A 309 18.18 -5.05 27.09
N LYS A 310 19.05 -5.50 28.00
CA LYS A 310 19.16 -4.93 29.35
C LYS A 310 19.70 -3.49 29.31
N SER A 311 20.37 -3.10 28.23
CA SER A 311 20.89 -1.75 28.05
C SER A 311 19.82 -0.82 27.47
N LYS A 312 19.40 0.18 28.27
CA LYS A 312 18.50 1.26 27.82
C LYS A 312 19.03 1.97 26.57
N LYS A 313 20.35 2.11 26.45
CA LYS A 313 21.00 2.76 25.30
C LYS A 313 20.86 1.93 24.01
N PHE A 314 20.98 0.61 24.12
CA PHE A 314 20.81 -0.29 22.98
C PHE A 314 19.36 -0.30 22.50
N ASN A 315 18.39 -0.38 23.42
CA ASN A 315 16.97 -0.31 23.07
C ASN A 315 16.62 1.01 22.39
N HIS A 316 17.11 2.14 22.94
CA HIS A 316 16.93 3.46 22.33
C HIS A 316 17.56 3.55 20.93
N LEU A 317 18.73 2.93 20.74
CA LEU A 317 19.36 2.86 19.43
C LEU A 317 18.49 2.07 18.43
N CYS A 318 18.04 0.87 18.81
CA CYS A 318 17.18 0.05 17.97
C CYS A 318 15.85 0.75 17.64
N SER A 319 15.22 1.39 18.62
CA SER A 319 13.96 2.13 18.40
C SER A 319 14.17 3.31 17.47
N ASN A 320 15.28 4.03 17.60
CA ASN A 320 15.57 5.15 16.73
C ASN A 320 15.85 4.69 15.29
N VAL A 321 16.57 3.58 15.10
CA VAL A 321 16.81 3.03 13.76
C VAL A 321 15.49 2.63 13.09
N LEU A 322 14.60 1.94 13.83
CA LEU A 322 13.31 1.51 13.28
C LEU A 322 12.36 2.67 13.03
N ASN A 323 12.23 3.61 13.98
CA ASN A 323 11.41 4.80 13.80
C ASN A 323 11.91 5.62 12.61
N ASN A 324 13.22 5.76 12.43
CA ASN A 324 13.80 6.48 11.30
C ASN A 324 13.55 5.71 9.98
N LEU A 325 13.65 4.38 9.97
CA LEU A 325 13.26 3.57 8.80
C LEU A 325 11.79 3.76 8.46
N ILE A 326 10.89 3.71 9.44
CA ILE A 326 9.45 3.83 9.19
C ILE A 326 9.10 5.25 8.75
N TYR A 327 9.43 6.27 9.54
CA TYR A 327 8.95 7.62 9.27
C TYR A 327 9.75 8.37 8.21
N ASN A 328 11.06 8.13 8.10
CA ASN A 328 11.89 8.86 7.14
C ASN A 328 12.16 8.08 5.85
N ARG A 329 11.67 6.83 5.74
CA ARG A 329 11.83 6.04 4.51
C ARG A 329 10.55 5.39 4.01
N LEU A 330 9.67 4.89 4.88
CA LEU A 330 8.42 4.25 4.44
C LEU A 330 7.25 5.24 4.37
N LEU A 331 7.02 6.01 5.44
CA LEU A 331 5.88 6.92 5.63
C LEU A 331 6.29 8.38 5.43
N THR A 332 7.00 8.66 4.34
CA THR A 332 7.32 10.03 3.94
C THR A 332 6.22 10.63 3.07
N SER A 333 6.08 11.95 3.06
CA SER A 333 5.17 12.61 2.12
C SER A 333 5.53 12.32 0.66
N GLU A 334 6.80 12.09 0.35
CA GLU A 334 7.28 11.76 -1.00
C GLU A 334 6.89 10.34 -1.44
N THR A 335 6.99 9.35 -0.54
CA THR A 335 6.55 7.98 -0.84
C THR A 335 5.04 7.90 -1.00
N ILE A 336 4.28 8.60 -0.16
CA ILE A 336 2.82 8.69 -0.28
C ILE A 336 2.45 9.44 -1.57
N SER A 337 3.12 10.57 -1.88
CA SER A 337 2.93 11.32 -3.13
C SER A 337 3.23 10.46 -4.37
N SER A 338 4.31 9.67 -4.32
CA SER A 338 4.65 8.70 -5.38
C SER A 338 3.59 7.61 -5.53
N ALA A 339 3.00 7.13 -4.43
CA ALA A 339 1.92 6.15 -4.48
C ALA A 339 0.63 6.76 -5.08
N VAL A 340 0.27 7.98 -4.70
CA VAL A 340 -0.86 8.71 -5.29
C VAL A 340 -0.63 8.99 -6.77
N ARG A 341 0.60 9.35 -7.17
CA ARG A 341 0.99 9.51 -8.58
C ARG A 341 0.86 8.21 -9.35
N ALA A 342 1.37 7.11 -8.80
CA ALA A 342 1.24 5.78 -9.42
C ALA A 342 -0.24 5.41 -9.59
N LEU A 343 -1.07 5.66 -8.58
CA LEU A 343 -2.52 5.46 -8.65
C LEU A 343 -3.14 6.34 -9.75
N ARG A 344 -2.76 7.62 -9.85
CA ARG A 344 -3.19 8.49 -10.95
C ARG A 344 -2.80 7.92 -12.31
N HIS A 345 -1.57 7.47 -12.50
CA HIS A 345 -1.14 6.93 -13.80
C HIS A 345 -1.85 5.62 -14.16
N ILE A 346 -2.18 4.79 -13.18
CA ILE A 346 -2.94 3.56 -13.40
C ILE A 346 -4.38 3.88 -13.81
N MET A 347 -5.02 4.83 -13.12
CA MET A 347 -6.43 5.18 -13.31
C MET A 347 -6.66 6.19 -14.43
N PHE A 348 -5.70 7.04 -14.72
CA PHE A 348 -5.71 8.06 -15.77
C PHE A 348 -4.35 8.09 -16.50
N PRO A 349 -4.06 7.12 -17.38
CA PRO A 349 -2.78 6.99 -18.06
C PRO A 349 -2.36 8.18 -18.91
N THR A 350 -3.30 9.06 -19.28
CA THR A 350 -3.04 10.31 -20.02
C THR A 350 -3.52 11.56 -19.29
N ASP A 351 -4.01 11.43 -18.04
CA ASP A 351 -4.67 12.52 -17.29
C ASP A 351 -5.87 13.16 -18.02
N GLU A 352 -6.43 12.47 -19.02
CA GLU A 352 -7.61 12.88 -19.79
C GLU A 352 -8.78 11.94 -19.52
N ASN A 353 -8.62 10.66 -19.82
CA ASN A 353 -9.67 9.66 -19.72
C ASN A 353 -9.36 8.65 -18.62
N PHE A 354 -10.40 8.21 -17.94
CA PHE A 354 -10.31 7.10 -17.01
C PHE A 354 -9.93 5.81 -17.74
N ASN A 355 -9.07 5.02 -17.13
CA ASN A 355 -8.64 3.75 -17.67
C ASN A 355 -9.78 2.73 -17.59
N THR A 356 -10.39 2.45 -18.73
CA THR A 356 -11.43 1.43 -18.87
C THR A 356 -10.86 0.08 -19.27
N THR A 357 -9.52 -0.10 -19.30
CA THR A 357 -8.97 -1.41 -19.61
C THR A 357 -9.44 -2.41 -18.56
N PRO A 358 -9.99 -3.56 -18.97
CA PRO A 358 -10.42 -4.57 -18.02
C PRO A 358 -9.20 -5.01 -17.22
N ARG A 359 -9.43 -5.21 -15.91
CA ARG A 359 -8.43 -5.77 -15.01
C ARG A 359 -7.90 -7.06 -15.62
N TYR A 360 -6.58 -7.18 -15.70
CA TYR A 360 -5.96 -8.44 -16.10
C TYR A 360 -6.25 -9.50 -15.04
N VAL A 361 -6.99 -10.53 -15.44
CA VAL A 361 -7.26 -11.73 -14.66
C VAL A 361 -6.71 -12.90 -15.49
N PRO A 362 -5.73 -13.67 -14.98
CA PRO A 362 -5.18 -14.81 -15.69
C PRO A 362 -6.30 -15.77 -16.10
N GLN A 363 -6.41 -16.08 -17.39
CA GLN A 363 -7.46 -16.97 -17.91
C GLN A 363 -7.02 -18.43 -17.96
N THR A 364 -5.70 -18.67 -18.00
CA THR A 364 -5.11 -20.00 -18.10
C THR A 364 -4.32 -20.35 -16.84
N THR A 365 -4.25 -21.65 -16.53
CA THR A 365 -3.45 -22.15 -15.42
C THR A 365 -1.95 -21.89 -15.63
N GLN A 366 -1.48 -21.92 -16.88
CA GLN A 366 -0.10 -21.64 -17.25
C GLN A 366 0.31 -20.20 -16.94
N GLU A 367 -0.54 -19.22 -17.28
CA GLU A 367 -0.29 -17.81 -16.93
C GLU A 367 -0.23 -17.62 -15.40
N LEU A 368 -1.10 -18.31 -14.66
CA LEU A 368 -1.12 -18.24 -13.21
C LEU A 368 0.16 -18.82 -12.60
N GLU A 369 0.63 -19.97 -13.09
CA GLU A 369 1.89 -20.58 -12.69
C GLU A 369 3.10 -19.71 -13.05
N GLU A 370 3.07 -19.02 -14.20
CA GLU A 370 4.13 -18.08 -14.58
C GLU A 370 4.21 -16.91 -13.59
N ILE A 371 3.07 -16.37 -13.15
CA ILE A 371 3.03 -15.30 -12.14
C ILE A 371 3.58 -15.80 -10.80
N LYS A 372 3.17 -17.02 -10.37
CA LYS A 372 3.68 -17.66 -9.16
C LYS A 372 5.20 -17.81 -9.22
N LEU A 373 5.71 -18.32 -10.34
CA LEU A 373 7.15 -18.51 -10.58
C LEU A 373 7.91 -17.17 -10.60
N ASN A 374 7.36 -16.15 -11.23
CA ASN A 374 7.97 -14.82 -11.27
C ASN A 374 8.09 -14.18 -9.88
N ALA A 375 7.07 -14.35 -9.03
CA ALA A 375 7.14 -13.91 -7.65
C ALA A 375 8.22 -14.68 -6.86
N LYS A 376 8.32 -15.99 -7.09
CA LYS A 376 9.36 -16.84 -6.48
C LYS A 376 10.76 -16.38 -6.89
N ILE A 377 11.00 -16.19 -8.18
CA ILE A 377 12.28 -15.70 -8.71
C ILE A 377 12.62 -14.34 -8.11
N ALA A 378 11.65 -13.44 -7.93
CA ALA A 378 11.91 -12.15 -7.31
C ALA A 378 12.32 -12.27 -5.83
N MET A 379 11.70 -13.19 -5.08
CA MET A 379 12.10 -13.50 -3.70
C MET A 379 13.50 -14.13 -3.64
N ASP A 380 13.79 -15.06 -4.54
CA ASP A 380 15.09 -15.75 -4.65
C ASP A 380 16.22 -14.81 -5.10
N ASN A 381 15.91 -13.75 -5.83
CA ASN A 381 16.90 -12.73 -6.18
C ASN A 381 17.08 -11.66 -5.09
N GLY A 382 16.34 -11.76 -3.98
CA GLY A 382 16.43 -10.87 -2.83
C GLY A 382 17.74 -11.04 -2.04
N PRO A 383 18.05 -10.10 -1.13
CA PRO A 383 19.26 -10.14 -0.30
C PRO A 383 19.32 -11.35 0.65
N SER A 384 18.25 -12.13 0.78
CA SER A 384 18.10 -13.25 1.71
C SER A 384 18.35 -14.63 1.08
N HIS A 385 18.69 -14.72 -0.20
CA HIS A 385 18.99 -16.00 -0.85
C HIS A 385 20.42 -16.47 -0.55
N PRO A 386 20.68 -17.78 -0.26
CA PRO A 386 19.91 -19.03 -0.46
C PRO A 386 19.12 -19.58 0.76
N TYR A 387 18.67 -18.70 1.68
CA TYR A 387 18.18 -19.15 2.98
C TYR A 387 16.66 -19.15 3.16
N LEU A 388 15.91 -18.57 2.23
CA LEU A 388 14.47 -18.34 2.34
C LEU A 388 13.65 -19.50 1.73
N ASP A 389 12.63 -19.99 2.43
CA ASP A 389 11.66 -20.95 1.88
C ASP A 389 10.57 -20.21 1.06
N ALA A 390 10.97 -19.77 -0.14
CA ALA A 390 10.10 -18.99 -1.02
C ALA A 390 8.88 -19.78 -1.49
N GLU A 391 9.03 -21.10 -1.68
CA GLU A 391 7.96 -21.96 -2.19
C GLU A 391 6.82 -22.08 -1.19
N SER A 392 7.11 -22.44 0.06
CA SER A 392 6.10 -22.55 1.12
C SER A 392 5.41 -21.20 1.36
N PHE A 393 6.18 -20.10 1.35
CA PHE A 393 5.62 -18.78 1.57
C PHE A 393 4.68 -18.33 0.46
N ILE A 394 5.06 -18.51 -0.81
CA ILE A 394 4.21 -18.13 -1.94
C ILE A 394 2.98 -19.04 -2.05
N GLY A 395 3.15 -20.35 -1.78
CA GLY A 395 2.06 -21.32 -1.74
C GLY A 395 0.99 -20.98 -0.71
N SER A 396 1.34 -20.23 0.34
CA SER A 396 0.38 -19.85 1.38
C SER A 396 -0.71 -18.89 0.91
N PHE A 397 -0.51 -18.24 -0.24
CA PHE A 397 -1.48 -17.30 -0.83
C PHE A 397 -2.26 -17.90 -2.00
N GLU A 398 -2.26 -19.22 -2.17
CA GLU A 398 -2.87 -19.89 -3.34
C GLU A 398 -4.41 -19.83 -3.35
N HIS A 399 -5.04 -19.90 -2.17
CA HIS A 399 -6.50 -19.96 -2.04
C HIS A 399 -7.12 -18.61 -1.69
N LYS A 400 -8.01 -18.11 -2.57
CA LYS A 400 -8.69 -16.83 -2.41
C LYS A 400 -9.50 -16.72 -1.10
N THR A 401 -10.22 -17.75 -0.69
CA THR A 401 -11.03 -17.72 0.55
C THR A 401 -10.17 -17.57 1.79
N ILE A 402 -9.01 -18.23 1.83
CA ILE A 402 -8.03 -18.10 2.91
C ILE A 402 -7.43 -16.68 2.89
N ASN A 403 -7.08 -16.18 1.70
CA ASN A 403 -6.60 -14.80 1.53
C ASN A 403 -7.62 -13.75 1.98
N LYS A 404 -8.92 -13.97 1.73
CA LYS A 404 -10.00 -13.11 2.23
C LYS A 404 -10.01 -13.05 3.75
N SER A 405 -9.90 -14.21 4.41
CA SER A 405 -9.81 -14.27 5.87
C SER A 405 -8.60 -13.47 6.39
N LEU A 406 -7.43 -13.61 5.76
CA LEU A 406 -6.25 -12.83 6.11
C LEU A 406 -6.46 -11.32 5.87
N MET A 407 -7.04 -10.95 4.72
CA MET A 407 -7.29 -9.56 4.36
C MET A 407 -8.21 -8.88 5.37
N TRP A 408 -9.30 -9.54 5.79
CA TRP A 408 -10.17 -8.99 6.82
C TRP A 408 -9.46 -8.83 8.16
N ASN A 409 -8.64 -9.80 8.59
CA ASN A 409 -7.82 -9.65 9.80
C ASN A 409 -6.86 -8.44 9.70
N ILE A 410 -6.24 -8.21 8.53
CA ILE A 410 -5.36 -7.05 8.30
C ILE A 410 -6.15 -5.74 8.27
N LEU A 411 -7.32 -5.72 7.62
CA LEU A 411 -8.19 -4.55 7.57
C LEU A 411 -8.71 -4.18 8.96
N ASP A 412 -9.15 -5.15 9.75
CA ASP A 412 -9.58 -4.94 11.14
C ASP A 412 -8.42 -4.40 11.99
N LEU A 413 -7.21 -4.94 11.81
CA LEU A 413 -6.02 -4.44 12.47
C LEU A 413 -5.74 -2.97 12.10
N LEU A 414 -5.79 -2.62 10.82
CA LEU A 414 -5.57 -1.24 10.35
C LEU A 414 -6.68 -0.30 10.84
N LEU A 415 -7.94 -0.67 10.62
CA LEU A 415 -9.10 0.16 10.93
C LEU A 415 -9.27 0.38 12.42
N THR A 416 -9.04 -0.63 13.26
CA THR A 416 -9.13 -0.46 14.72
C THR A 416 -7.96 0.34 15.31
N ASN A 417 -6.84 0.48 14.60
CA ASN A 417 -5.77 1.39 14.99
C ASN A 417 -6.01 2.83 14.52
N ILE A 418 -6.63 3.02 13.34
CA ILE A 418 -7.03 4.36 12.84
C ILE A 418 -8.27 4.89 13.59
N TYR A 419 -9.22 4.01 13.87
CA TYR A 419 -10.47 4.27 14.58
C TYR A 419 -10.59 3.36 15.82
N PRO A 420 -9.89 3.69 16.93
CA PRO A 420 -9.95 2.93 18.18
C PRO A 420 -11.37 2.78 18.75
N GLU A 421 -12.29 3.68 18.39
CA GLU A 421 -13.70 3.63 18.76
C GLU A 421 -14.38 2.33 18.29
N LEU A 422 -13.87 1.69 17.24
CA LEU A 422 -14.37 0.40 16.74
C LEU A 422 -14.09 -0.77 17.69
N ARG A 423 -13.11 -0.67 18.61
CA ARG A 423 -12.77 -1.75 19.54
C ARG A 423 -13.71 -1.87 20.73
N ASN A 424 -14.39 -0.78 21.08
CA ASN A 424 -15.27 -0.68 22.24
C ASN A 424 -16.73 -0.98 21.89
N MET A 425 -16.97 -1.49 20.69
CA MET A 425 -18.27 -1.87 20.14
C MET A 425 -18.29 -3.38 19.94
#